data_AF-Q08RK4-F1
#
_entry.id   AF-Q08RK4-F1
#
_cell.length_a   1.000
_cell.length_b   1.000
_cell.length_c   1.000
_cell.angle_alpha   90.00
_cell.angle_beta   90.00
_cell.angle_gamma   90.00
#
_symmetry.space_group_name_H-M   'P 1'
#
loop_
_entity.id
_entity.type
_entity.pdbx_description
1 polymer ?
#
loop_
_entity_poly.entity_id
_entity_poly.type
_entity_poly.pdbx_seq_one_letter_code
_entity_poly.pdbx_strand_id
1 'polypeptide(L)'
;MLTIARGGIVYAPGSAGTIQEIFQDACQNHYNTVGVISPMIFLGREFWTRTRPVYPLLAQLAEGQEYARYLGITDSVEEVIQALEAYDQGHAAGGKT
;
A
#
# COMPACT_ATOMS: atom_id res chain seq x y z
N MET A 1 6.03 -12.79 8.12
CA MET A 1 6.83 -12.56 6.90
C MET A 1 5.93 -11.94 5.86
N LEU A 2 6.19 -10.68 5.50
CA LEU A 2 5.47 -9.92 4.47
C LEU A 2 6.06 -10.16 3.05
N THR A 3 7.06 -11.03 2.95
CA THR A 3 7.93 -11.21 1.77
C THR A 3 7.30 -11.99 0.61
N ILE A 4 6.01 -12.34 0.67
CA ILE A 4 5.32 -13.16 -0.34
C ILE A 4 4.10 -12.45 -0.95
N ALA A 5 3.67 -11.30 -0.40
CA ALA A 5 2.53 -10.55 -0.94
C ALA A 5 2.95 -9.76 -2.19
N ARG A 6 3.00 -10.42 -3.35
CA ARG A 6 3.29 -9.78 -4.64
C ARG A 6 2.11 -8.97 -5.22
N GLY A 7 0.91 -9.17 -4.69
CA GLY A 7 -0.33 -8.58 -5.20
C GLY A 7 -0.78 -7.28 -4.53
N GLY A 8 -0.11 -6.84 -3.47
CA GLY A 8 -0.57 -5.72 -2.61
C GLY A 8 -0.87 -6.15 -1.18
N ILE A 9 -0.95 -5.15 -0.29
CA ILE A 9 -1.21 -5.31 1.14
C ILE A 9 -2.35 -4.39 1.55
N VAL A 10 -3.26 -4.93 2.36
CA VAL A 10 -4.40 -4.20 2.91
C VAL A 10 -4.24 -4.06 4.41
N TYR A 11 -4.23 -2.82 4.91
CA TYR A 11 -4.08 -2.49 6.32
C TYR A 11 -5.43 -2.11 6.94
N ALA A 12 -6.04 -3.05 7.64
CA ALA A 12 -7.23 -2.80 8.47
C ALA A 12 -6.84 -2.16 9.83
N PRO A 13 -7.77 -1.51 10.56
CA PRO A 13 -7.47 -0.83 11.83
C PRO A 13 -6.72 -1.73 12.81
N GLY A 14 -5.55 -1.27 13.25
CA GLY A 14 -4.59 -2.08 13.97
C GLY A 14 -3.78 -1.31 15.01
N SER A 15 -2.86 -2.03 15.65
CA SER A 15 -2.06 -1.49 16.76
C SER A 15 -0.63 -1.13 16.36
N ALA A 16 0.29 -1.02 17.32
CA ALA A 16 1.69 -0.69 17.05
C ALA A 16 2.37 -1.67 16.08
N GLY A 17 2.01 -2.97 16.15
CA GLY A 17 2.54 -3.98 15.23
C GLY A 17 2.19 -3.69 13.77
N THR A 18 0.92 -3.35 13.50
CA THR A 18 0.47 -2.97 12.15
C THR A 18 1.18 -1.71 11.65
N ILE A 19 1.40 -0.73 12.53
CA ILE A 19 2.13 0.50 12.18
C ILE A 19 3.59 0.18 11.82
N GLN A 20 4.24 -0.71 12.56
CA GLN A 20 5.58 -1.17 12.23
C GLN A 20 5.61 -1.80 10.84
N GLU A 21 4.67 -2.70 10.53
CA GLU A 21 4.58 -3.37 9.23
C GLU A 21 4.35 -2.38 8.07
N ILE A 22 3.50 -1.36 8.27
CA ILE A 22 3.28 -0.28 7.29
C ILE A 22 4.60 0.40 6.92
N PHE A 23 5.40 0.83 7.91
CA PHE A 23 6.64 1.54 7.62
C PHE A 23 7.75 0.63 7.10
N GLN A 24 7.74 -0.65 7.47
CA GLN A 24 8.65 -1.65 6.87
C GLN A 24 8.37 -1.81 5.38
N ASP A 25 7.10 -1.90 4.98
CA ASP A 25 6.70 -2.04 3.57
C ASP A 25 6.94 -0.75 2.78
N ALA A 26 6.60 0.41 3.34
CA ALA A 26 6.90 1.71 2.73
C ALA A 26 8.41 1.89 2.45
N CYS A 27 9.27 1.46 3.37
CA CYS A 27 10.71 1.48 3.19
C CYS A 27 11.15 0.56 2.03
N GLN A 28 10.58 -0.64 1.93
CA GLN A 28 10.86 -1.57 0.83
C GLN A 28 10.43 -0.99 -0.53
N ASN A 29 9.24 -0.40 -0.59
CA ASN A 29 8.70 0.27 -1.77
C ASN A 29 9.53 1.49 -2.18
N HIS A 30 10.00 2.30 -1.22
CA HIS A 30 10.81 3.49 -1.48
C HIS A 30 12.15 3.15 -2.17
N TYR A 31 12.83 2.09 -1.73
CA TYR A 31 14.11 1.68 -2.30
C TYR A 31 13.99 0.70 -3.47
N ASN A 32 12.76 0.34 -3.88
CA ASN A 32 12.46 -0.71 -4.86
C ASN A 32 13.28 -1.99 -4.61
N THR A 33 13.47 -2.36 -3.33
CA THR A 33 14.45 -3.37 -2.91
C THR A 33 14.12 -4.77 -3.45
N VAL A 34 12.86 -5.00 -3.80
CA VAL A 34 12.35 -6.30 -4.31
C VAL A 34 12.03 -6.27 -5.81
N GLY A 35 12.34 -5.17 -6.51
CA GLY A 35 12.12 -5.01 -7.95
C GLY A 35 10.65 -4.87 -8.38
N VAL A 36 9.72 -4.81 -7.42
CA VAL A 36 8.28 -4.66 -7.61
C VAL A 36 7.75 -3.74 -6.52
N ILE A 37 7.01 -2.71 -6.90
CA ILE A 37 6.35 -1.81 -5.94
C ILE A 37 4.95 -2.34 -5.66
N SER A 38 4.68 -2.73 -4.42
CA SER A 38 3.43 -3.36 -4.01
C SER A 38 2.39 -2.32 -3.56
N PRO A 39 1.09 -2.45 -3.93
CA PRO A 39 0.02 -1.60 -3.42
C PRO A 39 -0.10 -1.63 -1.90
N MET A 40 -0.24 -0.45 -1.31
CA MET A 40 -0.49 -0.27 0.12
C MET A 40 -1.86 0.38 0.30
N ILE A 41 -2.86 -0.42 0.63
CA ILE A 41 -4.25 0.02 0.70
C ILE A 41 -4.71 0.04 2.17
N PHE A 42 -5.17 1.19 2.65
CA PHE A 42 -5.62 1.37 4.02
C PHE A 42 -7.15 1.26 4.08
N LEU A 43 -7.66 0.32 4.87
CA LEU A 43 -9.10 0.16 5.12
C LEU A 43 -9.47 0.86 6.43
N GLY A 44 -10.49 1.72 6.41
CA GLY A 44 -10.92 2.50 7.55
C GLY A 44 -10.32 3.90 7.56
N ARG A 45 -10.88 4.79 6.74
CA ARG A 45 -10.39 6.15 6.47
C ARG A 45 -10.28 6.99 7.73
N GLU A 46 -11.32 7.00 8.56
CA GLU A 46 -11.32 7.78 9.81
C GLU A 46 -10.17 7.33 10.73
N PHE A 47 -10.00 6.01 10.88
CA PHE A 47 -8.98 5.44 11.75
C PHE A 47 -7.58 5.88 11.32
N TRP A 48 -7.25 5.76 10.03
CA TRP A 48 -5.90 6.03 9.52
C TRP A 48 -5.60 7.49 9.22
N THR A 49 -6.61 8.37 9.21
CA THR A 49 -6.43 9.82 9.00
C THR A 49 -6.64 10.66 10.25
N ARG A 50 -7.39 10.16 11.24
CA ARG A 50 -7.74 10.91 12.46
C ARG A 50 -7.33 10.20 13.74
N THR A 51 -7.77 8.96 13.96
CA THR A 51 -7.52 8.24 15.22
C THR A 51 -6.05 7.88 15.40
N ARG A 52 -5.43 7.40 14.32
CA ARG A 52 -3.99 7.08 14.22
C ARG A 52 -3.51 7.55 12.86
N PRO A 53 -3.08 8.83 12.74
CA PRO A 53 -2.87 9.51 11.46
C PRO A 53 -1.58 9.07 10.75
N VAL A 54 -1.47 7.77 10.44
CA VAL A 54 -0.32 7.19 9.74
C VAL A 54 -0.39 7.50 8.25
N TYR A 55 -1.58 7.40 7.64
CA TYR A 55 -1.75 7.60 6.20
C TYR A 55 -1.35 9.01 5.73
N PRO A 56 -1.75 10.12 6.40
CA PRO A 56 -1.33 11.46 5.99
C PRO A 56 0.19 11.65 5.98
N LEU A 57 0.89 11.14 7.00
CA LEU A 57 2.35 11.20 7.05
C LEU A 57 2.96 10.37 5.93
N LEU A 58 2.49 9.14 5.73
CA LEU A 58 3.01 8.28 4.67
C LEU A 58 2.79 8.88 3.28
N ALA A 59 1.62 9.47 3.02
CA ALA A 59 1.32 10.14 1.76
C ALA A 59 2.31 11.30 1.48
N GLN A 60 2.64 12.10 2.50
CA GLN A 60 3.65 13.16 2.38
C GLN A 60 5.04 12.60 2.10
N LEU A 61 5.45 11.54 2.80
CA LEU A 61 6.76 10.89 2.58
C LEU A 61 6.86 10.21 1.20
N ALA A 62 5.73 9.86 0.59
CA ALA A 62 5.68 9.28 -0.73
C ALA A 62 5.72 10.34 -1.85
N GLU A 63 5.53 11.62 -1.57
CA GLU A 63 5.55 12.66 -2.60
C GLU A 63 6.85 12.62 -3.42
N GLY A 64 6.72 12.60 -4.75
CA GLY A 64 7.84 12.48 -5.68
C GLY A 64 8.44 11.07 -5.78
N GLN A 65 7.94 10.08 -5.03
CA GLN A 65 8.37 8.69 -5.09
C GLN A 65 7.47 7.87 -6.00
N GLU A 66 8.05 6.83 -6.60
CA GLU A 66 7.34 5.98 -7.55
C GLU A 66 6.14 5.25 -6.91
N TYR A 67 6.26 4.87 -5.62
CA TYR A 67 5.22 4.15 -4.90
C TYR A 67 4.04 5.01 -4.44
N ALA A 68 4.10 6.34 -4.60
CA ALA A 68 2.97 7.22 -4.26
C ALA A 68 1.68 6.83 -4.96
N ARG A 69 1.79 6.41 -6.24
CA ARG A 69 0.65 5.98 -7.06
C ARG A 69 -0.01 4.69 -6.58
N TYR A 70 0.65 3.96 -5.68
CA TYR A 70 0.20 2.69 -5.14
C TYR A 70 -0.27 2.80 -3.67
N LEU A 71 -0.33 4.02 -3.13
CA LEU A 71 -0.97 4.29 -1.85
C LEU A 71 -2.48 4.52 -2.04
N GLY A 72 -3.31 3.76 -1.34
CA GLY A 72 -4.78 3.91 -1.37
C GLY A 72 -5.39 3.98 0.03
N ILE A 73 -6.54 4.65 0.16
CA ILE A 73 -7.32 4.64 1.40
C ILE A 73 -8.82 4.62 1.10
N THR A 74 -9.53 3.65 1.68
CA THR A 74 -10.95 3.44 1.42
C THR A 74 -11.68 2.87 2.64
N ASP A 75 -13.00 2.92 2.59
CA ASP A 75 -13.92 2.27 3.51
C ASP A 75 -14.67 1.10 2.84
N SER A 76 -14.47 0.87 1.53
CA SER A 76 -15.15 -0.18 0.76
C SER A 76 -14.20 -1.32 0.43
N VAL A 77 -14.67 -2.56 0.68
CA VAL A 77 -13.93 -3.77 0.30
C VAL A 77 -13.91 -3.95 -1.22
N GLU A 78 -14.99 -3.53 -1.90
CA GLU A 78 -15.10 -3.59 -3.35
C GLU A 78 -14.04 -2.71 -4.03
N GLU A 79 -13.82 -1.49 -3.52
CA GLU A 79 -12.76 -0.61 -4.02
C GLU A 79 -11.35 -1.20 -3.80
N VAL A 80 -11.13 -1.91 -2.68
CA VAL A 80 -9.87 -2.64 -2.43
C VAL A 80 -9.67 -3.70 -3.51
N ILE A 81 -10.68 -4.54 -3.77
CA ILE A 81 -10.60 -5.62 -4.76
C ILE A 81 -10.30 -5.03 -6.15
N GLN A 82 -11.03 -3.99 -6.55
CA GLN A 82 -10.83 -3.32 -7.85
C GLN A 82 -9.41 -2.76 -8.00
N ALA A 83 -8.85 -2.17 -6.94
CA ALA A 83 -7.49 -1.64 -6.96
C ALA A 83 -6.44 -2.75 -7.13
N LEU A 84 -6.62 -3.88 -6.46
CA LEU A 84 -5.72 -5.03 -6.58
C LEU A 84 -5.83 -5.70 -7.96
N GLU A 85 -7.03 -5.84 -8.52
CA GLU A 85 -7.24 -6.37 -9.87
C GLU A 85 -6.61 -5.47 -10.94
N ALA A 86 -6.78 -4.15 -10.82
CA ALA A 86 -6.18 -3.18 -11.74
C ALA A 86 -4.64 -3.23 -11.70
N TYR A 87 -4.07 -3.38 -10.50
CA TYR A 87 -2.64 -3.55 -10.31
C TYR A 87 -2.11 -4.83 -11.00
N ASP A 88 -2.79 -5.96 -10.81
CA ASP A 88 -2.41 -7.24 -11.41
C ASP A 88 -2.44 -7.19 -12.94
N GLN A 89 -3.50 -6.60 -13.52
CA GLN A 89 -3.63 -6.41 -14.97
C GLN A 89 -2.52 -5.53 -15.55
N GLY A 90 -2.16 -4.44 -14.86
CA GLY A 90 -1.06 -3.56 -15.25
C GLY A 90 0.30 -4.27 -15.23
N HIS A 91 0.53 -5.14 -14.24
CA HIS A 91 1.76 -5.93 -14.14
C HIS A 91 1.82 -7.06 -15.18
N ALA A 92 0.71 -7.74 -15.44
CA ALA A 92 0.61 -8.76 -16.48
C ALA A 92 0.84 -8.20 -17.90
N ALA A 93 0.42 -6.95 -18.15
CA ALA A 93 0.63 -6.27 -19.42
C ALA A 93 2.10 -5.81 -19.63
N GLY A 94 2.82 -5.47 -18.56
CA GLY A 94 4.23 -5.06 -18.61
C GLY A 94 5.24 -6.20 -18.79
N GLY A 95 4.82 -7.46 -18.60
CA GLY A 95 5.67 -8.65 -18.73
C GLY A 95 5.86 -9.19 -20.15
N LYS A 96 5.36 -8.50 -21.18
CA LYS A 96 5.55 -8.85 -22.60
C LYS A 96 6.51 -7.87 -23.29
N THR A 97 7.80 -7.97 -22.98
CA THR A 97 8.88 -7.53 -23.88
C THR A 97 10.16 -8.29 -23.57
#